data_AF-A0AA38R7L2-F1
#
_entry.id   AF-A0AA38R7L2-F1
#
_cell.length_a   1.000
_cell.length_b   1.000
_cell.length_c   1.000
_cell.angle_alpha   90.00
_cell.angle_beta   90.00
_cell.angle_gamma   90.00
#
_symmetry.space_group_name_H-M   'P 1'
#
loop_
_entity.id
_entity.type
_entity.pdbx_description
1 polymer ?
#
loop_
_entity_poly.entity_id
_entity_poly.type
_entity_poly.pdbx_seq_one_letter_code
_entity_poly.pdbx_strand_id
1 'polypeptide(L)'
;MAAALLIAAFGIAVPAAAVYAPGLEIAYSLERATQGISISADGRKFLSQRYSETLPPQAVELLSDNSTALYPDAAWNSYNASDPNSDPATTFVSIDGARIGPDGRYWLVDGGSQGVNGSTKLVGVT
;
A
#
# COMPACT_ATOMS: atom_id res chain seq x y z
N MET A 1 -2.94 -45.93 -44.81
CA MET A 1 -2.95 -45.24 -43.50
C MET A 1 -1.71 -44.36 -43.45
N ALA A 2 -1.86 -43.04 -43.53
CA ALA A 2 -0.74 -42.10 -43.45
C ALA A 2 -0.84 -41.32 -42.13
N ALA A 3 0.21 -41.38 -41.32
CA ALA A 3 0.31 -40.65 -40.06
C ALA A 3 0.79 -39.22 -40.34
N ALA A 4 0.02 -38.23 -39.89
CA ALA A 4 0.43 -36.82 -39.93
C ALA A 4 1.23 -36.49 -38.65
N LEU A 5 2.47 -36.06 -38.85
CA LEU A 5 3.36 -35.60 -37.78
C LEU A 5 3.04 -34.13 -37.47
N LEU A 6 2.45 -33.85 -36.30
CA LEU A 6 2.30 -32.48 -35.81
C LEU A 6 3.62 -32.00 -35.20
N ILE A 7 4.24 -30.99 -35.80
CA ILE A 7 5.36 -30.26 -35.22
C ILE A 7 4.78 -29.14 -34.35
N ALA A 8 4.87 -29.29 -33.03
CA ALA A 8 4.53 -28.24 -32.09
C ALA A 8 5.71 -27.25 -31.99
N ALA A 9 5.55 -26.06 -32.56
CA ALA A 9 6.51 -24.97 -32.40
C ALA A 9 6.34 -24.33 -31.01
N PHE A 10 7.27 -24.61 -30.09
CA PHE A 10 7.41 -23.86 -28.84
C PHE A 10 8.05 -22.50 -29.14
N GLY A 11 7.21 -21.47 -29.31
CA GLY A 11 7.68 -20.09 -29.35
C GLY A 11 8.16 -19.66 -27.97
N ILE A 12 9.45 -19.37 -27.84
CA ILE A 12 10.02 -18.71 -26.65
C ILE A 12 9.51 -17.27 -26.67
N ALA A 13 8.51 -16.96 -25.84
CA ALA A 13 8.06 -15.58 -25.65
C ALA A 13 9.16 -14.82 -24.89
N VAL A 14 9.96 -14.04 -25.60
CA VAL A 14 10.87 -13.07 -24.97
C VAL A 14 10.00 -11.93 -24.44
N PRO A 15 10.00 -11.65 -23.12
CA PRO A 15 9.24 -10.53 -22.60
C PRO A 15 9.81 -9.24 -23.19
N ALA A 16 8.95 -8.40 -23.76
CA ALA A 16 9.35 -7.09 -24.25
C ALA A 16 9.92 -6.28 -23.09
N ALA A 17 11.18 -5.85 -23.20
CA ALA A 17 11.76 -4.92 -22.25
C ALA A 17 10.96 -3.60 -22.33
N ALA A 18 10.29 -3.23 -21.24
CA ALA A 18 9.62 -1.95 -21.15
C ALA A 18 10.68 -0.84 -21.24
N VAL A 19 10.60 0.01 -22.26
CA VAL A 19 11.44 1.20 -22.37
C VAL A 19 10.73 2.32 -21.62
N TYR A 20 11.22 2.66 -20.42
CA TYR A 20 10.74 3.83 -19.68
C TYR A 20 11.29 5.13 -20.27
N ALA A 21 10.62 6.25 -19.99
CA ALA A 21 11.13 7.57 -20.37
C ALA A 21 12.52 7.81 -19.75
N PRO A 22 13.41 8.60 -20.41
CA PRO A 22 14.72 8.91 -19.85
C PRO A 22 14.65 9.45 -18.41
N GLY A 23 15.41 8.84 -17.50
CA GLY A 23 15.43 9.21 -16.07
C GLY A 23 14.35 8.56 -15.21
N LEU A 24 13.48 7.70 -15.77
CA LEU A 24 12.50 6.94 -15.02
C LEU A 24 12.98 5.51 -14.77
N GLU A 25 12.87 5.07 -13.51
CA GLU A 25 13.11 3.69 -13.10
C GLU A 25 11.99 3.19 -12.19
N ILE A 26 11.75 1.87 -12.20
CA ILE A 26 10.92 1.24 -11.18
C ILE A 26 11.80 1.07 -9.93
N ALA A 27 11.58 1.94 -8.94
CA ALA A 27 12.26 1.82 -7.65
C ALA A 27 11.73 0.63 -6.83
N TYR A 28 10.41 0.39 -6.87
CA TYR A 28 9.74 -0.68 -6.13
C TYR A 28 8.54 -1.23 -6.91
N SER A 29 8.33 -2.54 -6.81
CA SER A 29 7.08 -3.20 -7.21
C SER A 29 6.33 -3.59 -5.95
N LEU A 30 5.05 -3.23 -5.86
CA LEU A 30 4.21 -3.46 -4.68
C LEU A 30 3.01 -4.32 -5.08
N GLU A 31 2.65 -5.26 -4.22
CA GLU A 31 1.47 -6.12 -4.45
C GLU A 31 0.17 -5.37 -4.21
N ARG A 32 0.19 -4.39 -3.28
CA ARG A 32 -0.99 -3.65 -2.86
C ARG A 32 -1.01 -2.24 -3.45
N ALA A 33 -2.19 -1.84 -3.91
CA ALA A 33 -2.43 -0.49 -4.41
C ALA A 33 -2.02 0.56 -3.35
N THR A 34 -1.12 1.46 -3.73
CA THR A 34 -0.49 2.43 -2.82
C THR A 34 -0.82 3.84 -3.26
N GLN A 35 -1.24 4.70 -2.33
CA GLN A 35 -1.65 6.09 -2.60
C GLN A 35 -0.50 7.08 -2.45
N GLY A 36 0.49 6.75 -1.63
CA GLY A 36 1.51 7.70 -1.22
C GLY A 36 2.69 7.02 -0.58
N ILE A 37 3.82 7.72 -0.63
CA ILE A 37 5.05 7.39 0.06
C ILE A 37 5.52 8.62 0.83
N SER A 38 6.01 8.40 2.04
CA SER A 38 6.76 9.38 2.82
C SER A 38 8.12 8.80 3.16
N ILE A 39 9.17 9.61 3.04
CA ILE A 39 10.54 9.19 3.33
C ILE A 39 11.05 10.07 4.47
N SER A 40 11.47 9.45 5.56
CA SER A 40 12.03 10.15 6.72
C SER A 40 13.46 10.63 6.45
N ALA A 41 13.97 11.49 7.33
CA ALA A 41 15.33 12.02 7.22
C ALA A 41 16.41 10.93 7.31
N ASP A 42 16.13 9.82 8.00
CA ASP A 42 16.99 8.63 8.09
C ASP A 42 16.72 7.58 6.99
N GLY A 43 15.83 7.88 6.04
CA GLY A 43 15.60 7.07 4.84
C GLY A 43 14.59 5.93 4.99
N ARG A 44 13.91 5.83 6.14
CA ARG A 44 12.74 4.93 6.31
C ARG A 44 11.61 5.37 5.39
N LYS A 45 10.88 4.41 4.85
CA LYS A 45 9.86 4.64 3.82
C LYS A 45 8.53 4.16 4.35
N PHE A 46 7.55 5.05 4.40
CA PHE A 46 6.20 4.74 4.85
C PHE A 46 5.25 4.83 3.67
N LEU A 47 4.42 3.82 3.50
CA LEU A 47 3.43 3.74 2.43
C LEU A 47 2.04 3.82 3.03
N SER A 48 1.15 4.53 2.35
CA SER A 48 -0.30 4.49 2.61
C SER A 48 -0.96 3.63 1.54
N GLN A 49 -1.42 2.45 1.91
CA GLN A 49 -2.05 1.48 1.02
C GLN A 49 -3.57 1.62 1.03
N ARG A 50 -4.18 1.59 -0.16
CA ARG A 50 -5.64 1.71 -0.34
C ARG A 50 -6.34 0.52 0.31
N TYR A 51 -7.53 0.79 0.82
CA TYR A 51 -8.49 -0.27 1.06
C TYR A 51 -8.84 -0.99 -0.25
N SER A 52 -9.29 -2.24 -0.13
CA SER A 52 -9.91 -2.99 -1.22
C SER A 52 -11.29 -3.46 -0.76
N GLU A 53 -11.98 -4.23 -1.59
CA GLU A 53 -13.21 -4.92 -1.19
C GLU A 53 -13.00 -5.88 -0.01
N THR A 54 -11.76 -6.33 0.23
CA THR A 54 -11.43 -7.40 1.19
C THR A 54 -10.45 -7.00 2.28
N LEU A 55 -9.79 -5.84 2.18
CA LEU A 55 -8.74 -5.43 3.11
C LEU A 55 -8.89 -3.95 3.51
N PRO A 56 -8.74 -3.60 4.80
CA PRO A 56 -8.82 -2.23 5.29
C PRO A 56 -7.65 -1.37 4.76
N PRO A 57 -7.74 -0.04 4.77
CA PRO A 57 -6.56 0.77 4.46
C PRO A 57 -5.43 0.44 5.44
N GLN A 58 -4.19 0.49 4.96
CA GLN A 58 -3.02 0.21 5.80
C GLN A 58 -1.98 1.32 5.66
N ALA A 59 -1.39 1.70 6.79
CA ALA A 59 -0.10 2.34 6.83
C ALA A 59 0.95 1.28 7.09
N VAL A 60 2.01 1.28 6.28
CA VAL A 60 3.11 0.32 6.40
C VAL A 60 4.45 1.00 6.30
N GLU A 61 5.47 0.43 6.93
CA GLU A 61 6.86 0.69 6.61
C GLU A 61 7.33 -0.29 5.53
N LEU A 62 7.96 0.23 4.49
CA LEU A 62 8.65 -0.55 3.46
C LEU A 62 10.08 -0.83 3.92
N LEU A 63 10.37 -2.11 4.15
CA LEU A 63 11.63 -2.59 4.68
C LEU A 63 12.69 -2.77 3.58
N SER A 64 13.94 -2.96 3.99
CA SER A 64 15.08 -3.08 3.07
C SER A 64 15.03 -4.30 2.15
N ASP A 65 14.28 -5.33 2.53
CA ASP A 65 14.03 -6.54 1.73
C ASP A 65 12.79 -6.41 0.82
N ASN A 66 12.25 -5.19 0.70
CA ASN A 66 11.01 -4.85 -0.01
C ASN A 66 9.73 -5.45 0.59
N SER A 67 9.80 -6.09 1.77
CA SER A 67 8.61 -6.47 2.51
C SER A 67 7.96 -5.25 3.18
N THR A 68 6.71 -5.41 3.64
CA THR A 68 6.00 -4.34 4.33
C THR A 68 5.61 -4.79 5.74
N ALA A 69 5.76 -3.89 6.71
CA ALA A 69 5.33 -4.09 8.09
C ALA A 69 4.28 -3.04 8.48
N LEU A 70 3.21 -3.46 9.16
CA LEU A 70 2.17 -2.54 9.62
C LEU A 70 2.76 -1.46 10.53
N TYR A 71 2.35 -0.20 10.31
CA TYR A 71 2.86 0.95 11.04
C TYR A 71 1.70 1.87 11.46
N PRO A 72 1.69 2.43 12.70
CA PRO A 72 2.65 2.17 13.78
C PRO A 72 2.59 0.73 14.31
N ASP A 73 1.42 0.10 14.24
CA ASP A 73 1.19 -1.24 14.75
C ASP A 73 -0.03 -1.89 14.07
N ALA A 74 -0.29 -3.15 14.42
CA ALA A 74 -1.44 -3.88 13.91
C ALA A 74 -2.79 -3.35 14.43
N ALA A 75 -2.83 -2.75 15.63
CA ALA A 75 -4.08 -2.28 16.22
C ALA A 75 -4.65 -1.12 15.41
N TRP A 76 -3.83 -0.12 15.06
CA TRP A 76 -4.27 0.98 14.20
C TRP A 76 -4.67 0.54 12.80
N ASN A 77 -4.09 -0.56 12.31
CA ASN A 77 -4.36 -1.12 10.98
C ASN A 77 -5.44 -2.21 10.98
N SER A 78 -6.29 -2.28 12.02
CA SER A 78 -7.24 -3.40 12.23
C SER A 78 -8.72 -3.06 11.99
N TYR A 79 -9.04 -1.87 11.47
CA TYR A 79 -10.45 -1.47 11.30
C TYR A 79 -11.24 -2.49 10.49
N ASN A 80 -12.42 -2.87 10.99
CA ASN A 80 -13.31 -3.81 10.35
C ASN A 80 -14.75 -3.27 10.43
N ALA A 81 -15.25 -2.76 9.31
CA ALA A 81 -16.60 -2.20 9.23
C ALA A 81 -17.71 -3.22 9.52
N SER A 82 -17.43 -4.53 9.42
CA SER A 82 -18.39 -5.60 9.73
C SER A 82 -18.39 -6.00 11.20
N ASP A 83 -17.40 -5.56 11.99
CA ASP A 83 -17.34 -5.81 13.43
C ASP A 83 -17.86 -4.58 14.20
N PRO A 84 -19.02 -4.67 14.88
CA PRO A 84 -19.58 -3.54 15.63
C PRO A 84 -18.72 -3.11 16.82
N ASN A 85 -17.73 -3.92 17.23
CA ASN A 85 -16.77 -3.56 18.28
C ASN A 85 -15.51 -2.86 17.74
N SER A 86 -15.35 -2.77 16.41
CA SER A 86 -14.23 -2.06 15.81
C SER A 86 -14.41 -0.56 16.05
N ASP A 87 -13.46 0.05 16.75
CA ASP A 87 -13.53 1.46 17.11
C ASP A 87 -12.84 2.33 16.04
N PRO A 88 -13.60 3.12 15.26
CA PRO A 88 -13.04 4.00 14.25
C PRO A 88 -12.24 5.16 14.86
N ALA A 89 -12.35 5.46 16.15
CA ALA A 89 -11.55 6.52 16.79
C ALA A 89 -10.09 6.09 17.03
N THR A 90 -9.84 4.78 17.14
CA THR A 90 -8.53 4.19 17.48
C THR A 90 -7.96 3.30 16.38
N THR A 91 -8.55 3.34 15.18
CA THR A 91 -8.12 2.59 13.99
C THR A 91 -8.21 3.43 12.72
N PHE A 92 -7.51 3.04 11.66
CA PHE A 92 -7.55 3.72 10.36
C PHE A 92 -8.77 3.29 9.53
N VAL A 93 -9.57 4.27 9.09
CA VAL A 93 -10.80 4.02 8.31
C VAL A 93 -10.63 4.36 6.82
N SER A 94 -9.97 5.47 6.49
CA SER A 94 -9.55 5.81 5.12
C SER A 94 -8.30 6.69 5.12
N ILE A 95 -7.15 6.17 4.72
CA ILE A 95 -5.91 6.95 4.66
C ILE A 95 -5.83 7.68 3.31
N ASP A 96 -6.19 8.96 3.31
CA ASP A 96 -6.33 9.77 2.10
C ASP A 96 -5.09 10.62 1.79
N GLY A 97 -4.15 10.68 2.74
CA GLY A 97 -2.90 11.39 2.56
C GLY A 97 -1.92 11.06 3.67
N ALA A 98 -0.64 11.19 3.37
CA ALA A 98 0.42 11.00 4.36
C ALA A 98 1.64 11.86 4.00
N ARG A 99 2.29 12.43 5.02
CA ARG A 99 3.54 13.18 4.88
C ARG A 99 4.38 13.12 6.14
N ILE A 100 5.68 13.28 6.02
CA ILE A 100 6.52 13.59 7.17
C ILE A 100 6.66 15.11 7.30
N GLY A 101 6.37 15.62 8.49
CA GLY A 101 6.48 17.04 8.81
C GLY A 101 7.90 17.45 9.21
N PRO A 102 8.18 18.76 9.30
CA PRO A 102 9.47 19.27 9.81
C PRO A 102 9.73 18.89 11.28
N ASP A 103 8.69 18.46 12.00
CA ASP A 103 8.75 17.90 13.34
C ASP A 103 9.18 16.42 13.37
N GLY A 104 9.46 15.82 12.21
CA GLY A 104 9.87 14.43 12.08
C GLY A 104 8.73 13.41 12.20
N ARG A 105 7.50 13.87 12.49
CA ARG A 105 6.35 12.98 12.64
C ARG A 105 5.84 12.50 11.29
N TYR A 106 5.42 11.24 11.24
CA TYR A 106 4.62 10.73 10.13
C TYR A 106 3.15 11.10 10.37
N TRP A 107 2.67 12.08 9.60
CA TRP A 107 1.30 12.56 9.63
C TRP A 107 0.45 11.80 8.61
N LEU A 108 -0.66 11.23 9.07
CA LEU A 108 -1.68 10.60 8.22
C LEU A 108 -2.99 11.39 8.31
N VAL A 109 -3.62 11.57 7.15
CA VAL A 109 -4.99 12.07 7.03
C VAL A 109 -5.91 10.86 6.97
N ASP A 110 -6.56 10.55 8.09
CA ASP A 110 -7.67 9.59 8.09
C ASP A 110 -8.95 10.35 7.75
N GLY A 111 -9.36 10.26 6.48
CA GLY A 111 -10.57 10.91 5.98
C GLY A 111 -11.85 10.35 6.60
N GLY A 112 -11.79 9.14 7.14
CA GLY A 112 -12.94 8.44 7.68
C GLY A 112 -13.89 7.91 6.60
N SER A 113 -15.15 7.73 6.96
CA SER A 113 -16.20 7.32 6.04
C SER A 113 -17.54 7.91 6.44
N GLN A 114 -18.41 8.15 5.45
CA GLN A 114 -19.75 8.68 5.71
C GLN A 114 -20.55 7.72 6.58
N GLY A 115 -21.18 8.24 7.64
CA GLY A 115 -21.94 7.44 8.60
C GLY A 115 -21.11 6.74 9.68
N VAL A 116 -19.78 6.83 9.63
CA VAL A 116 -18.89 6.24 10.65
C VAL A 116 -18.40 7.35 11.60
N ASN A 117 -19.07 7.53 12.73
CA ASN A 117 -18.72 8.56 13.71
C ASN A 117 -17.31 8.31 14.30
N GLY A 118 -16.53 9.39 14.52
CA GLY A 118 -15.17 9.29 15.05
C GLY A 118 -14.09 8.82 14.07
N SER A 119 -14.46 8.55 12.81
CA SER A 119 -13.52 8.02 11.81
C SER A 119 -12.56 9.08 11.24
N THR A 120 -13.00 10.33 11.09
CA THR A 120 -12.18 11.41 10.52
C THR A 120 -11.21 11.99 11.56
N LYS A 121 -9.91 11.90 11.31
CA LYS A 121 -8.86 12.37 12.24
C LYS A 121 -7.51 12.59 11.55
N LEU A 122 -6.69 13.47 12.13
CA LEU A 122 -5.28 13.58 11.79
C LEU A 122 -4.46 12.80 12.81
N VAL A 123 -3.65 11.86 12.34
CA VAL A 123 -2.83 10.99 13.19
C VAL A 123 -1.37 11.34 12.98
N GLY A 124 -0.65 11.65 14.06
CA GLY A 124 0.78 11.92 14.03
C GLY A 124 1.54 10.83 14.77
N VAL A 125 2.36 10.06 14.06
CA VAL A 125 3.22 9.02 14.64
C VAL A 125 4.61 9.61 14.90
N THR A 126 5.15 9.36 16.09
CA THR A 126 6.49 9.80 16.55
C THR A 126 7.48 8.66 16.60
#